data_AF-A0A7X8L6F7-F1
#
_entry.id   AF-A0A7X8L6F7-F1
#
_cell.length_a   1.000
_cell.length_b   1.000
_cell.length_c   1.000
_cell.angle_alpha   90.00
_cell.angle_beta   90.00
_cell.angle_gamma   90.00
#
_symmetry.space_group_name_H-M   'P 1'
#
loop_
_entity.id
_entity.type
_entity.pdbx_description
1 polymer ?
#
loop_
_entity_poly.entity_id
_entity_poly.type
_entity_poly.pdbx_seq_one_letter_code
_entity_poly.pdbx_strand_id
1 'polypeptide(L)'
;MNFLKKYQNEFAEYDKLDHDFIDDDKIWVQLNKWENPTREDVRRVLKKAQQCVRLEPEETAILIQNQDEVTIQEMYELAHQLKEEVYGDRVVFFAPLYISDECANNCKYCGFRSSNKAMHRKTLSMEEIEQEVRIIIEEGQKRTVLVYGESPSTEVDFMCDTIKKVYSVKTEHGEIRRANINCAPLSVEELKKLRDVGIGTYQVFQETYHHQTYHEMHPAGTLKGHYRWRLYCMDRAQEAGVDDNGIGVLFGLYDWRFEVMGLLYHTIHLEETFNGVGPHTISFPRITPATDTPFSVQPKYAVSDSDFKKLVAILRLSVPYTGLICTAREPEHIRREVISLGVSQIDAGTRIGVGAYAESKSANQLPDKEQFSICDSRNLDNVVNEICGMDYIPSFCTACYRAGRTGEQFMKVAKSKFVHNYCIPNAIFTLKEYLLDYASDNTKSKGEEVLKRHMEMFRGKPIYDKIIDNLKRIENGERDLRL
;
A
#
# COMPACT_ATOMS: atom_id res chain seq x y z
N MET A 1 -1.59 11.25 -32.09
CA MET A 1 -2.80 11.30 -31.24
C MET A 1 -2.60 12.39 -30.18
N ASN A 2 -3.65 13.13 -29.82
CA ASN A 2 -3.60 13.97 -28.62
C ASN A 2 -3.64 13.02 -27.40
N PHE A 3 -2.60 13.00 -26.57
CA PHE A 3 -2.48 12.10 -25.41
C PHE A 3 -3.69 12.19 -24.46
N LEU A 4 -4.24 13.39 -24.27
CA LEU A 4 -5.43 13.58 -23.42
C LEU A 4 -6.71 12.97 -24.02
N LYS A 5 -6.68 12.54 -25.28
CA LYS A 5 -7.78 11.88 -25.96
C LYS A 5 -7.62 10.36 -26.04
N LYS A 6 -6.60 9.80 -25.37
CA LYS A 6 -6.23 8.38 -25.47
C LYS A 6 -7.39 7.42 -25.18
N TYR A 7 -8.18 7.71 -24.15
CA TYR A 7 -9.26 6.84 -23.67
C TYR A 7 -10.67 7.36 -23.97
N GLN A 8 -10.85 8.19 -25.01
CA GLN A 8 -12.13 8.84 -25.27
C GLN A 8 -13.29 7.87 -25.53
N ASN A 9 -13.00 6.72 -26.13
CA ASN A 9 -14.03 5.71 -26.39
C ASN A 9 -14.45 5.04 -25.08
N GLU A 10 -13.49 4.68 -24.24
CA GLU A 10 -13.72 4.09 -22.92
C GLU A 10 -14.45 5.07 -21.99
N PHE A 11 -14.08 6.35 -22.03
CA PHE A 11 -14.78 7.42 -21.31
C PHE A 11 -16.26 7.46 -21.72
N ALA A 12 -16.54 7.45 -23.02
CA ALA A 12 -17.90 7.44 -23.53
C ALA A 12 -18.72 6.21 -23.10
N GLU A 13 -18.09 5.06 -22.84
CA GLU A 13 -18.79 3.90 -22.27
C GLU A 13 -19.14 4.10 -20.79
N TYR A 14 -18.23 4.66 -19.98
CA TYR A 14 -18.49 4.95 -18.56
C TYR A 14 -19.47 6.12 -18.35
N ASP A 15 -19.51 7.07 -19.28
CA ASP A 15 -20.46 8.19 -19.27
C ASP A 15 -21.91 7.74 -19.54
N LYS A 16 -22.12 6.55 -20.14
CA LYS A 16 -23.47 5.97 -20.35
C LYS A 16 -24.07 5.35 -19.09
N LEU A 17 -23.28 5.11 -18.04
CA LEU A 17 -23.79 4.56 -16.79
C LEU A 17 -24.72 5.57 -16.12
N ASP A 18 -25.89 5.15 -15.68
CA ASP A 18 -26.80 6.04 -14.95
C ASP A 18 -26.20 6.46 -13.59
N HIS A 19 -25.56 5.51 -12.91
CA HIS A 19 -24.94 5.66 -11.61
C HIS A 19 -23.64 4.84 -11.54
N ASP A 20 -22.78 5.16 -10.58
CA ASP A 20 -21.69 4.28 -10.18
C ASP A 20 -21.93 3.71 -8.77
N PHE A 21 -21.01 2.89 -8.26
CA PHE A 21 -21.19 2.19 -6.98
C PHE A 21 -20.95 3.08 -5.75
N ILE A 22 -20.64 4.37 -5.93
CA ILE A 22 -20.50 5.35 -4.86
C ILE A 22 -21.70 6.28 -4.89
N ASP A 23 -22.44 6.33 -3.78
CA ASP A 23 -23.60 7.21 -3.62
C ASP A 23 -23.31 8.16 -2.45
N ASP A 24 -23.05 9.43 -2.77
CA ASP A 24 -22.65 10.45 -1.81
C ASP A 24 -23.74 10.67 -0.74
N ASP A 25 -25.01 10.73 -1.17
CA ASP A 25 -26.14 10.95 -0.28
C ASP A 25 -26.36 9.75 0.64
N LYS A 26 -26.28 8.53 0.08
CA LYS A 26 -26.40 7.29 0.87
C LYS A 26 -25.32 7.20 1.95
N ILE A 27 -24.07 7.50 1.61
CA ILE A 27 -22.96 7.49 2.57
C ILE A 27 -23.26 8.48 3.71
N TRP A 28 -23.67 9.71 3.40
CA TRP A 28 -23.98 10.71 4.42
C TRP A 28 -25.21 10.36 5.25
N VAL A 29 -26.26 9.80 4.65
CA VAL A 29 -27.44 9.30 5.38
C VAL A 29 -27.03 8.24 6.41
N GLN A 30 -26.16 7.30 6.02
CA GLN A 30 -25.68 6.24 6.93
C GLN A 30 -24.80 6.78 8.05
N LEU A 31 -23.88 7.69 7.74
CA LEU A 31 -23.03 8.33 8.73
C LEU A 31 -23.89 9.15 9.72
N ASN A 32 -24.79 9.99 9.23
CA ASN A 32 -25.60 10.88 10.07
C ASN A 32 -26.59 10.09 10.94
N LYS A 33 -27.13 8.98 10.44
CA LYS A 33 -27.99 8.09 11.23
C LYS A 33 -27.33 7.57 12.50
N TRP A 34 -26.03 7.30 12.46
CA TRP A 34 -25.26 6.77 13.59
C TRP A 34 -24.43 7.83 14.30
N GLU A 35 -24.79 9.11 14.21
CA GLU A 35 -24.13 10.15 14.99
C GLU A 35 -24.21 9.82 16.51
N ASN A 36 -23.05 9.63 17.14
CA ASN A 36 -22.91 9.24 18.56
C ASN A 36 -23.67 7.95 18.91
N PRO A 37 -23.24 6.79 18.38
CA PRO A 37 -23.89 5.51 18.66
C PRO A 37 -23.72 5.12 20.13
N THR A 38 -24.62 4.27 20.64
CA THR A 38 -24.50 3.80 22.03
C THR A 38 -23.35 2.82 22.17
N ARG A 39 -22.85 2.62 23.40
CA ARG A 39 -21.84 1.58 23.68
C ARG A 39 -22.32 0.17 23.29
N GLU A 40 -23.63 -0.09 23.37
CA GLU A 40 -24.20 -1.37 22.97
C GLU A 40 -24.14 -1.56 21.46
N ASP A 41 -24.42 -0.52 20.68
CA ASP A 41 -24.29 -0.55 19.22
C ASP A 41 -22.86 -0.86 18.79
N VAL A 42 -21.87 -0.17 19.39
CA VAL A 42 -20.46 -0.40 19.10
C VAL A 42 -20.05 -1.82 19.45
N ARG A 43 -20.36 -2.30 20.67
CA ARG A 43 -20.00 -3.66 21.10
C ARG A 43 -20.66 -4.75 20.27
N ARG A 44 -21.87 -4.53 19.77
CA ARG A 44 -22.52 -5.43 18.81
C ARG A 44 -21.70 -5.55 17.52
N VAL A 45 -21.20 -4.43 16.99
CA VAL A 45 -20.32 -4.43 15.81
C VAL A 45 -18.98 -5.10 16.11
N LEU A 46 -18.35 -4.80 17.25
CA LEU A 46 -17.09 -5.44 17.66
C LEU A 46 -17.22 -6.96 17.78
N LYS A 47 -18.34 -7.45 18.31
CA LYS A 47 -18.63 -8.89 18.38
C LYS A 47 -18.72 -9.55 17.01
N LYS A 48 -19.20 -8.84 15.97
CA LYS A 48 -19.16 -9.33 14.59
C LYS A 48 -17.74 -9.28 14.03
N ALA A 49 -17.03 -8.18 14.21
CA ALA A 49 -15.66 -8.01 13.72
C ALA A 49 -14.70 -9.09 14.28
N GLN A 50 -14.90 -9.54 15.52
CA GLN A 50 -14.21 -10.69 16.13
C GLN A 50 -14.25 -11.98 15.30
N GLN A 51 -15.22 -12.13 14.40
CA GLN A 51 -15.36 -13.31 13.53
C GLN A 51 -14.47 -13.21 12.27
N CYS A 52 -13.66 -12.15 12.14
CA CYS A 52 -12.81 -11.89 10.98
C CYS A 52 -13.59 -11.86 9.65
N VAL A 53 -14.80 -11.27 9.67
CA VAL A 53 -15.64 -11.07 8.48
C VAL A 53 -15.74 -9.58 8.14
N ARG A 54 -15.96 -9.27 6.87
CA ARG A 54 -16.17 -7.89 6.41
C ARG A 54 -17.38 -7.27 7.14
N LEU A 55 -17.24 -6.04 7.59
CA LEU A 55 -18.35 -5.27 8.14
C LEU A 55 -19.22 -4.69 7.02
N GLU A 56 -20.50 -4.54 7.29
CA GLU A 56 -21.43 -3.89 6.38
C GLU A 56 -21.44 -2.37 6.60
N PRO A 57 -21.86 -1.55 5.61
CA PRO A 57 -21.74 -0.09 5.68
C PRO A 57 -22.29 0.55 6.96
N GLU A 58 -23.45 0.10 7.44
CA GLU A 58 -24.06 0.59 8.69
C GLU A 58 -23.20 0.28 9.93
N GLU A 59 -22.50 -0.84 9.94
CA GLU A 59 -21.65 -1.26 11.05
C GLU A 59 -20.34 -0.48 11.06
N THR A 60 -19.75 -0.25 9.89
CA THR A 60 -18.58 0.62 9.77
C THR A 60 -18.94 2.07 10.10
N ALA A 61 -20.12 2.57 9.72
CA ALA A 61 -20.60 3.90 10.11
C ALA A 61 -20.70 4.06 11.64
N ILE A 62 -21.16 3.03 12.37
CA ILE A 62 -21.16 3.02 13.85
C ILE A 62 -19.73 3.21 14.39
N LEU A 63 -18.75 2.44 13.90
CA LEU A 63 -17.37 2.57 14.38
C LEU A 63 -16.76 3.94 14.04
N ILE A 64 -17.07 4.47 12.86
CA ILE A 64 -16.65 5.80 12.43
C ILE A 64 -17.19 6.88 13.37
N GLN A 65 -18.49 6.83 13.69
CA GLN A 65 -19.15 7.86 14.49
C GLN A 65 -18.99 7.69 16.00
N ASN A 66 -18.37 6.60 16.46
CA ASN A 66 -18.11 6.37 17.88
C ASN A 66 -17.19 7.44 18.48
N GLN A 67 -17.66 8.21 19.47
CA GLN A 67 -16.86 9.21 20.20
C GLN A 67 -16.55 8.80 21.64
N ASP A 68 -17.05 7.64 22.10
CA ASP A 68 -16.87 7.18 23.48
C ASP A 68 -15.49 6.56 23.67
N GLU A 69 -14.67 7.17 24.53
CA GLU A 69 -13.28 6.77 24.77
C GLU A 69 -13.12 5.30 25.19
N VAL A 70 -14.06 4.78 26.00
CA VAL A 70 -14.03 3.39 26.47
C VAL A 70 -14.16 2.42 25.30
N THR A 71 -15.17 2.62 24.45
CA THR A 71 -15.39 1.74 23.30
C THR A 71 -14.42 2.00 22.16
N ILE A 72 -13.81 3.19 22.05
CA ILE A 72 -12.66 3.44 21.17
C ILE A 72 -11.46 2.59 21.61
N GLN A 73 -11.21 2.49 22.92
CA GLN A 73 -10.14 1.64 23.43
C GLN A 73 -10.42 0.16 23.17
N GLU A 74 -11.67 -0.30 23.36
CA GLU A 74 -12.11 -1.65 22.97
C GLU A 74 -11.92 -1.91 21.46
N MET A 75 -12.18 -0.91 20.60
CA MET A 75 -11.89 -0.98 19.17
C MET A 75 -10.41 -1.20 18.88
N TYR A 76 -9.51 -0.48 19.56
CA TYR A 76 -8.06 -0.61 19.36
C TYR A 76 -7.53 -1.97 19.80
N GLU A 77 -8.01 -2.48 20.94
CA GLU A 77 -7.65 -3.81 21.42
C GLU A 77 -8.08 -4.90 20.45
N LEU A 78 -9.31 -4.80 19.92
CA LEU A 78 -9.79 -5.76 18.93
C LEU A 78 -9.04 -5.65 17.60
N ALA A 79 -8.75 -4.44 17.13
CA ALA A 79 -8.02 -4.24 15.89
C ALA A 79 -6.61 -4.84 15.98
N HIS A 80 -5.96 -4.70 17.15
CA HIS A 80 -4.69 -5.35 17.44
C HIS A 80 -4.80 -6.88 17.41
N GLN A 81 -5.79 -7.45 18.11
CA GLN A 81 -6.05 -8.89 18.09
C GLN A 81 -6.25 -9.43 16.66
N LEU A 82 -7.07 -8.75 15.85
CA LEU A 82 -7.32 -9.13 14.45
C LEU A 82 -6.06 -9.03 13.60
N LYS A 83 -5.23 -8.02 13.82
CA LYS A 83 -3.93 -7.92 13.16
C LYS A 83 -3.05 -9.13 13.50
N GLU A 84 -2.95 -9.50 14.77
CA GLU A 84 -2.15 -10.66 15.18
C GLU A 84 -2.69 -11.98 14.63
N GLU A 85 -4.02 -12.15 14.61
CA GLU A 85 -4.65 -13.37 14.08
C GLU A 85 -4.44 -13.51 12.57
N VAL A 86 -4.60 -12.41 11.82
CA VAL A 86 -4.53 -12.45 10.35
C VAL A 86 -3.11 -12.26 9.83
N TYR A 87 -2.27 -11.44 10.45
CA TYR A 87 -0.93 -11.09 9.94
C TYR A 87 0.20 -11.48 10.88
N GLY A 88 -0.09 -11.86 12.12
CA GLY A 88 0.90 -11.95 13.19
C GLY A 88 1.50 -10.60 13.53
N ASP A 89 2.64 -10.65 14.18
CA ASP A 89 3.55 -9.52 14.44
C ASP A 89 4.46 -9.22 13.24
N ARG A 90 4.14 -9.73 12.05
CA ARG A 90 4.90 -9.47 10.82
C ARG A 90 4.62 -8.08 10.25
N VAL A 91 5.68 -7.42 9.80
CA VAL A 91 5.62 -6.17 9.02
C VAL A 91 6.40 -6.34 7.72
N VAL A 92 5.75 -6.17 6.57
CA VAL A 92 6.39 -6.32 5.25
C VAL A 92 6.96 -4.99 4.78
N PHE A 93 8.21 -5.02 4.32
CA PHE A 93 8.92 -3.85 3.82
C PHE A 93 8.92 -3.76 2.29
N PHE A 94 8.92 -2.53 1.79
CA PHE A 94 9.21 -2.20 0.40
C PHE A 94 9.88 -0.82 0.31
N ALA A 95 10.30 -0.42 -0.88
CA ALA A 95 10.74 0.94 -1.18
C ALA A 95 10.03 1.45 -2.45
N PRO A 96 9.54 2.70 -2.50
CA PRO A 96 9.06 3.25 -3.76
C PRO A 96 10.24 3.61 -4.67
N LEU A 97 10.11 3.37 -5.97
CA LEU A 97 11.05 3.80 -7.00
C LEU A 97 10.30 4.69 -7.99
N TYR A 98 10.58 5.99 -7.92
CA TYR A 98 9.97 6.99 -8.80
C TYR A 98 10.69 7.00 -10.14
N ILE A 99 10.01 6.51 -11.18
CA ILE A 99 10.58 6.36 -12.53
C ILE A 99 10.43 7.65 -13.33
N SER A 100 9.32 8.36 -13.17
CA SER A 100 9.05 9.59 -13.89
C SER A 100 8.11 10.51 -13.11
N ASP A 101 8.40 11.80 -13.11
CA ASP A 101 7.54 12.86 -12.59
C ASP A 101 6.80 13.64 -13.68
N GLU A 102 6.98 13.25 -14.96
CA GLU A 102 6.27 13.87 -16.07
C GLU A 102 4.79 13.53 -15.99
N CYS A 103 3.94 14.54 -16.03
CA CYS A 103 2.50 14.35 -15.89
C CYS A 103 1.73 15.35 -16.74
N ALA A 104 0.72 14.88 -17.46
CA ALA A 104 -0.21 15.69 -18.24
C ALA A 104 -1.35 16.26 -17.38
N ASN A 105 -1.61 15.68 -16.21
CA ASN A 105 -2.68 16.12 -15.30
C ASN A 105 -2.26 17.32 -14.46
N ASN A 106 -3.26 18.03 -13.94
CA ASN A 106 -3.04 19.24 -13.16
C ASN A 106 -3.68 19.21 -11.75
N CYS A 107 -3.49 18.10 -11.02
CA CYS A 107 -4.10 17.89 -9.69
C CYS A 107 -3.66 18.98 -8.69
N LYS A 108 -4.62 19.58 -7.98
CA LYS A 108 -4.36 20.75 -7.10
C LYS A 108 -3.44 20.47 -5.91
N TYR A 109 -3.34 19.21 -5.48
CA TYR A 109 -2.58 18.78 -4.31
C TYR A 109 -1.20 18.19 -4.64
N CYS A 110 -0.81 18.11 -5.91
CA CYS A 110 0.39 17.36 -6.32
C CYS A 110 1.50 18.29 -6.79
N GLY A 111 2.73 18.07 -6.29
CA GLY A 111 3.94 18.77 -6.78
C GLY A 111 4.17 18.52 -8.27
N PHE A 112 3.92 17.29 -8.75
CA PHE A 112 4.13 16.91 -10.15
C PHE A 112 3.05 17.38 -11.13
N ARG A 113 2.08 18.20 -10.72
CA ARG A 113 1.04 18.70 -11.64
C ARG A 113 1.66 19.47 -12.82
N SER A 114 1.11 19.34 -14.02
CA SER A 114 1.70 19.84 -15.28
C SER A 114 1.98 21.35 -15.32
N SER A 115 1.19 22.13 -14.58
CA SER A 115 1.37 23.58 -14.46
C SER A 115 2.51 24.00 -13.52
N ASN A 116 2.98 23.11 -12.64
CA ASN A 116 4.04 23.43 -11.70
C ASN A 116 5.39 23.47 -12.42
N LYS A 117 5.96 24.67 -12.55
CA LYS A 117 7.26 24.92 -13.21
C LYS A 117 8.43 24.99 -12.22
N ALA A 118 8.16 24.86 -10.92
CA ALA A 118 9.20 24.74 -9.91
C ALA A 118 9.83 23.33 -9.86
N MET A 119 9.19 22.33 -10.46
CA MET A 119 9.69 20.95 -10.51
C MET A 119 10.64 20.71 -11.70
N HIS A 120 11.73 20.00 -11.46
CA HIS A 120 12.67 19.54 -12.47
C HIS A 120 12.22 18.22 -13.08
N ARG A 121 11.59 18.29 -14.26
CA ARG A 121 11.02 17.12 -14.93
C ARG A 121 12.07 16.13 -15.38
N LYS A 122 11.87 14.86 -15.03
CA LYS A 122 12.75 13.76 -15.34
C LYS A 122 11.96 12.46 -15.53
N THR A 123 12.35 11.72 -16.56
CA THR A 123 12.04 10.30 -16.73
C THR A 123 13.38 9.56 -16.73
N LEU A 124 13.52 8.55 -15.86
CA LEU A 124 14.77 7.78 -15.79
C LEU A 124 15.01 6.99 -17.07
N SER A 125 16.26 7.00 -17.52
CA SER A 125 16.77 6.07 -18.52
C SER A 125 16.87 4.64 -17.96
N MET A 126 16.99 3.63 -18.83
CA MET A 126 17.13 2.24 -18.38
C MET A 126 18.43 2.01 -17.60
N GLU A 127 19.48 2.77 -17.90
CA GLU A 127 20.74 2.78 -17.18
C GLU A 127 20.60 3.41 -15.78
N GLU A 128 19.87 4.51 -15.65
CA GLU A 128 19.57 5.11 -14.35
C GLU A 128 18.67 4.20 -13.51
N ILE A 129 17.65 3.58 -14.11
CA ILE A 129 16.82 2.58 -13.41
C ILE A 129 17.69 1.45 -12.89
N GLU A 130 18.64 0.96 -13.68
CA GLU A 130 19.58 -0.06 -13.23
C GLU A 130 20.38 0.40 -12.00
N GLN A 131 20.89 1.63 -12.01
CA GLN A 131 21.63 2.20 -10.88
C GLN A 131 20.76 2.33 -9.63
N GLU A 132 19.56 2.90 -9.74
CA GLU A 132 18.62 3.04 -8.63
C GLU A 132 18.28 1.67 -8.02
N VAL A 133 17.97 0.68 -8.87
CA VAL A 133 17.61 -0.68 -8.42
C VAL A 133 18.79 -1.37 -7.75
N ARG A 134 20.02 -1.22 -8.24
CA ARG A 134 21.22 -1.74 -7.57
C ARG A 134 21.33 -1.18 -6.16
N ILE A 135 21.15 0.12 -5.97
CA ILE A 135 21.23 0.76 -4.65
C ILE A 135 20.14 0.22 -3.71
N ILE A 136 18.90 0.13 -4.18
CA ILE A 136 17.78 -0.41 -3.41
C ILE A 136 18.06 -1.86 -2.96
N ILE A 137 18.63 -2.70 -3.83
CA ILE A 137 19.02 -4.09 -3.50
C ILE A 137 20.15 -4.12 -2.48
N GLU A 138 21.19 -3.29 -2.65
CA GLU A 138 22.34 -3.19 -1.74
C GLU A 138 21.96 -2.63 -0.36
N GLU A 139 20.87 -1.88 -0.26
CA GLU A 139 20.32 -1.47 1.03
C GLU A 139 19.49 -2.56 1.71
N GLY A 140 19.20 -3.66 0.99
CA GLY A 140 18.58 -4.87 1.51
C GLY A 140 17.13 -5.08 1.08
N GLN A 141 16.55 -4.16 0.31
CA GLN A 141 15.18 -4.31 -0.20
C GLN A 141 15.06 -5.49 -1.17
N LYS A 142 13.87 -6.10 -1.19
CA LYS A 142 13.48 -7.17 -2.12
C LYS A 142 12.13 -6.90 -2.80
N ARG A 143 11.47 -5.79 -2.43
CA ARG A 143 10.16 -5.38 -2.92
C ARG A 143 10.23 -3.91 -3.27
N THR A 144 9.67 -3.55 -4.41
CA THR A 144 9.58 -2.15 -4.84
C THR A 144 8.19 -1.82 -5.35
N VAL A 145 7.85 -0.53 -5.35
CA VAL A 145 6.67 0.01 -6.05
C VAL A 145 7.18 1.01 -7.09
N LEU A 146 6.99 0.72 -8.37
CA LEU A 146 7.36 1.63 -9.45
C LEU A 146 6.29 2.72 -9.59
N VAL A 147 6.69 3.99 -9.52
CA VAL A 147 5.78 5.14 -9.52
C VAL A 147 5.99 5.99 -10.77
N TYR A 148 4.89 6.34 -11.44
CA TYR A 148 4.91 7.09 -12.70
C TYR A 148 3.89 8.24 -12.68
N GLY A 149 4.30 9.41 -13.17
CA GLY A 149 3.35 10.39 -13.68
C GLY A 149 2.66 9.91 -14.98
N GLU A 150 1.50 10.48 -15.32
CA GLU A 150 0.74 10.10 -16.52
C GLU A 150 1.13 11.00 -17.70
N SER A 151 2.01 10.54 -18.58
CA SER A 151 2.53 11.33 -19.70
C SER A 151 2.75 10.46 -20.97
N PRO A 152 2.98 11.08 -22.14
CA PRO A 152 3.38 10.36 -23.34
C PRO A 152 4.69 9.57 -23.19
N SER A 153 5.56 9.96 -22.25
CA SER A 153 6.85 9.30 -21.99
C SER A 153 6.70 8.05 -21.12
N THR A 154 5.56 7.89 -20.45
CA THR A 154 5.28 6.82 -19.49
C THR A 154 4.17 5.87 -19.98
N GLU A 155 4.03 5.68 -21.29
CA GLU A 155 3.07 4.72 -21.81
C GLU A 155 3.40 3.26 -21.41
N VAL A 156 2.42 2.37 -21.54
CA VAL A 156 2.50 1.01 -21.00
C VAL A 156 3.70 0.22 -21.50
N ASP A 157 4.16 0.43 -22.74
CA ASP A 157 5.29 -0.31 -23.30
C ASP A 157 6.60 0.09 -22.60
N PHE A 158 6.78 1.39 -22.30
CA PHE A 158 7.87 1.87 -21.46
C PHE A 158 7.76 1.29 -20.05
N MET A 159 6.56 1.32 -19.44
CA MET A 159 6.35 0.71 -18.11
C MET A 159 6.77 -0.78 -18.12
N CYS A 160 6.36 -1.54 -19.12
CA CYS A 160 6.75 -2.94 -19.30
C CYS A 160 8.26 -3.13 -19.35
N ASP A 161 8.97 -2.28 -20.09
CA ASP A 161 10.43 -2.37 -20.20
C ASP A 161 11.13 -1.98 -18.90
N THR A 162 10.62 -1.00 -18.15
CA THR A 162 11.15 -0.66 -16.83
C THR A 162 10.95 -1.80 -15.81
N ILE A 163 9.82 -2.53 -15.85
CA ILE A 163 9.57 -3.70 -15.00
C ILE A 163 10.56 -4.83 -15.32
N LYS A 164 10.73 -5.15 -16.62
CA LYS A 164 11.73 -6.15 -17.06
C LYS A 164 13.13 -5.75 -16.62
N LYS A 165 13.49 -4.47 -16.76
CA LYS A 165 14.78 -3.94 -16.31
C LYS A 165 14.95 -4.14 -14.81
N VAL A 166 13.99 -3.74 -13.98
CA VAL A 166 14.03 -3.92 -12.51
C VAL A 166 14.28 -5.39 -12.12
N TYR A 167 13.57 -6.34 -12.74
CA TYR A 167 13.77 -7.76 -12.47
C TYR A 167 15.08 -8.34 -13.01
N SER A 168 15.68 -7.71 -14.03
CA SER A 168 16.96 -8.15 -14.59
C SER A 168 18.16 -7.78 -13.71
N VAL A 169 18.02 -6.78 -12.85
CA VAL A 169 19.11 -6.30 -11.99
C VAL A 169 19.32 -7.24 -10.83
N LYS A 170 20.56 -7.71 -10.71
CA LYS A 170 21.05 -8.52 -9.60
C LYS A 170 22.35 -7.95 -9.07
N THR A 171 22.56 -8.14 -7.78
CA THR A 171 23.83 -7.87 -7.11
C THR A 171 24.33 -9.13 -6.41
N GLU A 172 25.47 -9.04 -5.72
CA GLU A 172 26.02 -10.18 -4.97
C GLU A 172 25.02 -10.70 -3.93
N HIS A 173 24.33 -9.78 -3.25
CA HIS A 173 23.49 -10.11 -2.10
C HIS A 173 21.99 -10.21 -2.42
N GLY A 174 21.53 -9.80 -3.60
CA GLY A 174 20.11 -9.95 -3.91
C GLY A 174 19.60 -9.46 -5.25
N GLU A 175 18.27 -9.38 -5.30
CA GLU A 175 17.47 -8.95 -6.44
C GLU A 175 16.10 -8.45 -5.95
N ILE A 176 15.41 -7.66 -6.77
CA ILE A 176 13.99 -7.35 -6.53
C ILE A 176 13.17 -8.57 -6.90
N ARG A 177 12.38 -9.07 -5.95
CA ARG A 177 11.58 -10.30 -6.08
C ARG A 177 10.09 -10.02 -6.33
N ARG A 178 9.65 -8.77 -6.18
CA ARG A 178 8.29 -8.30 -6.50
C ARG A 178 8.31 -6.79 -6.78
N ALA A 179 7.90 -6.41 -7.98
CA ALA A 179 7.70 -5.02 -8.37
C ALA A 179 6.20 -4.75 -8.49
N ASN A 180 5.64 -4.03 -7.52
CA ASN A 180 4.32 -3.44 -7.64
C ASN A 180 4.39 -2.21 -8.55
N ILE A 181 3.25 -1.73 -9.03
CA ILE A 181 3.17 -0.52 -9.84
C ILE A 181 2.10 0.42 -9.28
N ASN A 182 2.45 1.70 -9.17
CA ASN A 182 1.51 2.79 -8.91
C ASN A 182 1.54 3.74 -10.11
N CYS A 183 0.51 3.67 -10.94
CA CYS A 183 0.38 4.52 -12.12
C CYS A 183 -1.07 4.94 -12.35
N ALA A 184 -1.31 5.73 -13.39
CA ALA A 184 -2.66 6.12 -13.75
C ALA A 184 -3.49 4.93 -14.29
N PRO A 185 -4.83 5.03 -14.28
CA PRO A 185 -5.70 4.03 -14.85
C PRO A 185 -5.35 3.69 -16.30
N LEU A 186 -5.31 2.40 -16.60
CA LEU A 186 -5.02 1.86 -17.92
C LEU A 186 -6.23 1.11 -18.49
N SER A 187 -6.23 0.87 -19.80
CA SER A 187 -7.19 -0.01 -20.47
C SER A 187 -6.89 -1.49 -20.16
N VAL A 188 -7.87 -2.37 -20.41
CA VAL A 188 -7.72 -3.82 -20.21
C VAL A 188 -6.54 -4.38 -21.04
N GLU A 189 -6.36 -3.92 -22.29
CA GLU A 189 -5.28 -4.39 -23.16
C GLU A 189 -3.90 -3.96 -22.66
N GLU A 190 -3.79 -2.76 -22.10
CA GLU A 190 -2.55 -2.29 -21.47
C GLU A 190 -2.26 -3.07 -20.17
N LEU A 191 -3.28 -3.35 -19.37
CA LEU A 191 -3.15 -4.14 -18.14
C LEU A 191 -2.72 -5.58 -18.43
N LYS A 192 -3.19 -6.20 -19.53
CA LYS A 192 -2.70 -7.50 -19.98
C LYS A 192 -1.19 -7.48 -20.26
N LYS A 193 -0.66 -6.42 -20.87
CA LYS A 193 0.79 -6.28 -21.08
C LYS A 193 1.55 -6.24 -19.76
N LEU A 194 1.03 -5.49 -18.76
CA LEU A 194 1.63 -5.44 -17.43
C LEU A 194 1.61 -6.81 -16.72
N ARG A 195 0.49 -7.53 -16.82
CA ARG A 195 0.38 -8.91 -16.31
C ARG A 195 1.44 -9.81 -16.94
N ASP A 196 1.59 -9.76 -18.26
CA ASP A 196 2.48 -10.64 -19.01
C ASP A 196 3.96 -10.42 -18.67
N VAL A 197 4.35 -9.21 -18.26
CA VAL A 197 5.71 -8.92 -17.74
C VAL A 197 5.90 -9.22 -16.26
N GLY A 198 4.86 -9.66 -15.56
CA GLY A 198 4.93 -10.09 -14.17
C GLY A 198 4.94 -8.94 -13.16
N ILE A 199 4.01 -7.98 -13.26
CA ILE A 199 3.77 -7.06 -12.14
C ILE A 199 3.33 -7.82 -10.88
N GLY A 200 3.61 -7.22 -9.72
CA GLY A 200 3.06 -7.62 -8.42
C GLY A 200 1.63 -7.09 -8.26
N THR A 201 1.47 -6.06 -7.43
CA THR A 201 0.17 -5.39 -7.24
C THR A 201 0.04 -4.18 -8.16
N TYR A 202 -1.11 -4.04 -8.81
CA TYR A 202 -1.50 -2.81 -9.52
C TYR A 202 -2.21 -1.86 -8.56
N GLN A 203 -1.65 -0.67 -8.35
CA GLN A 203 -2.09 0.28 -7.34
C GLN A 203 -2.57 1.58 -7.97
N VAL A 204 -3.81 1.95 -7.69
CA VAL A 204 -4.42 3.21 -8.12
C VAL A 204 -5.25 3.75 -6.97
N PHE A 205 -4.88 4.92 -6.47
CA PHE A 205 -5.64 5.57 -5.41
C PHE A 205 -6.82 6.30 -6.04
N GLN A 206 -8.02 6.13 -5.51
CA GLN A 206 -9.15 6.97 -5.91
C GLN A 206 -8.90 8.44 -5.57
N GLU A 207 -8.00 8.69 -4.61
CA GLU A 207 -7.65 9.99 -4.03
C GLU A 207 -8.78 10.53 -3.14
N THR A 208 -9.97 10.67 -3.69
CA THR A 208 -11.20 11.06 -2.98
C THR A 208 -12.40 10.43 -3.68
N TYR A 209 -13.27 9.77 -2.92
CA TYR A 209 -14.51 9.19 -3.42
C TYR A 209 -15.61 10.24 -3.58
N HIS A 210 -15.53 11.37 -2.87
CA HIS A 210 -16.57 12.40 -2.95
C HIS A 210 -16.56 13.10 -4.31
N HIS A 211 -17.66 13.01 -5.06
CA HIS A 211 -17.72 13.38 -6.46
C HIS A 211 -17.34 14.84 -6.70
N GLN A 212 -17.95 15.76 -5.93
CA GLN A 212 -17.68 17.19 -6.07
C GLN A 212 -16.21 17.52 -5.77
N THR A 213 -15.65 16.95 -4.70
CA THR A 213 -14.24 17.20 -4.35
C THR A 213 -13.30 16.60 -5.38
N TYR A 214 -13.61 15.44 -5.95
CA TYR A 214 -12.81 14.87 -7.03
C TYR A 214 -12.74 15.83 -8.23
N HIS A 215 -13.87 16.36 -8.68
CA HIS A 215 -13.90 17.32 -9.80
C HIS A 215 -13.18 18.63 -9.48
N GLU A 216 -13.26 19.10 -8.23
CA GLU A 216 -12.52 20.27 -7.78
C GLU A 216 -11.00 20.03 -7.78
N MET A 217 -10.55 18.84 -7.38
CA MET A 217 -9.13 18.49 -7.27
C MET A 217 -8.49 18.12 -8.60
N HIS A 218 -9.27 17.59 -9.55
CA HIS A 218 -8.81 17.05 -10.83
C HIS A 218 -9.49 17.80 -11.99
N PRO A 219 -8.80 18.77 -12.63
CA PRO A 219 -9.41 19.60 -13.66
C PRO A 219 -10.02 18.81 -14.82
N ALA A 220 -11.19 19.25 -15.28
CA ALA A 220 -11.84 18.73 -16.47
C ALA A 220 -10.93 18.86 -17.71
N GLY A 221 -11.09 17.93 -18.66
CA GLY A 221 -10.27 17.87 -19.87
C GLY A 221 -8.87 17.26 -19.67
N THR A 222 -8.53 16.82 -18.45
CA THR A 222 -7.39 15.94 -18.19
C THR A 222 -7.84 14.47 -18.11
N LEU A 223 -6.92 13.52 -18.28
CA LEU A 223 -7.25 12.09 -18.17
C LEU A 223 -7.73 11.73 -16.75
N LYS A 224 -7.03 12.22 -15.72
CA LYS A 224 -7.42 12.03 -14.32
C LYS A 224 -8.72 12.76 -13.96
N GLY A 225 -9.12 13.79 -14.70
CA GLY A 225 -10.39 14.49 -14.47
C GLY A 225 -11.64 13.61 -14.63
N HIS A 226 -11.53 12.47 -15.31
CA HIS A 226 -12.64 11.54 -15.51
C HIS A 226 -12.82 10.60 -14.31
N TYR A 227 -13.82 10.88 -13.47
CA TYR A 227 -14.07 10.16 -12.22
C TYR A 227 -14.28 8.65 -12.41
N ARG A 228 -15.26 8.25 -13.24
CA ARG A 228 -15.62 6.83 -13.41
C ARG A 228 -14.52 5.98 -14.06
N TRP A 229 -13.77 6.55 -15.00
CA TRP A 229 -12.56 5.93 -15.54
C TRP A 229 -11.57 5.53 -14.43
N ARG A 230 -11.35 6.41 -13.44
CA ARG A 230 -10.52 6.08 -12.28
C ARG A 230 -11.21 5.12 -11.31
N LEU A 231 -12.50 5.31 -11.03
CA LEU A 231 -13.24 4.49 -10.08
C LEU A 231 -13.26 3.01 -10.48
N TYR A 232 -13.60 2.72 -11.73
CA TYR A 232 -13.68 1.34 -12.29
C TYR A 232 -12.33 0.79 -12.76
N CYS A 233 -11.23 1.38 -12.32
CA CYS A 233 -9.90 0.97 -12.74
C CYS A 233 -9.55 -0.45 -12.26
N MET A 234 -10.04 -0.83 -11.07
CA MET A 234 -9.77 -2.17 -10.53
C MET A 234 -10.61 -3.25 -11.21
N ASP A 235 -11.79 -2.92 -11.73
CA ASP A 235 -12.59 -3.82 -12.56
C ASP A 235 -11.80 -4.24 -13.81
N ARG A 236 -11.24 -3.25 -14.52
CA ARG A 236 -10.41 -3.52 -15.71
C ARG A 236 -9.15 -4.32 -15.36
N ALA A 237 -8.57 -4.11 -14.18
CA ALA A 237 -7.44 -4.90 -13.71
C ALA A 237 -7.83 -6.37 -13.48
N GLN A 238 -8.96 -6.62 -12.79
CA GLN A 238 -9.49 -7.98 -12.61
C GLN A 238 -9.83 -8.65 -13.96
N GLU A 239 -10.49 -7.93 -14.88
CA GLU A 239 -10.79 -8.42 -16.23
C GLU A 239 -9.54 -8.78 -17.03
N ALA A 240 -8.45 -8.01 -16.85
CA ALA A 240 -7.16 -8.30 -17.46
C ALA A 240 -6.41 -9.47 -16.79
N GLY A 241 -6.91 -10.01 -15.67
CA GLY A 241 -6.24 -11.03 -14.86
C GLY A 241 -5.08 -10.49 -14.03
N VAL A 242 -5.11 -9.19 -13.72
CA VAL A 242 -4.27 -8.56 -12.68
C VAL A 242 -5.09 -8.59 -11.39
N ASP A 243 -4.92 -9.66 -10.63
CA ASP A 243 -5.81 -10.04 -9.53
C ASP A 243 -5.38 -9.50 -8.15
N ASP A 244 -4.12 -9.11 -8.00
CA ASP A 244 -3.63 -8.35 -6.85
C ASP A 244 -3.79 -6.83 -7.08
N ASN A 245 -4.88 -6.27 -6.56
CA ASN A 245 -5.21 -4.85 -6.71
C ASN A 245 -5.01 -4.04 -5.42
N GLY A 246 -4.58 -2.78 -5.55
CA GLY A 246 -4.37 -1.87 -4.43
C GLY A 246 -5.14 -0.56 -4.58
N ILE A 247 -6.16 -0.37 -3.76
CA ILE A 247 -6.93 0.89 -3.72
C ILE A 247 -6.35 1.84 -2.66
N GLY A 248 -6.75 3.10 -2.68
CA GLY A 248 -6.35 4.03 -1.64
C GLY A 248 -7.02 5.40 -1.73
N VAL A 249 -6.88 6.16 -0.65
CA VAL A 249 -7.42 7.51 -0.48
C VAL A 249 -6.29 8.44 -0.02
N LEU A 250 -6.28 9.66 -0.54
CA LEU A 250 -5.44 10.74 -0.02
C LEU A 250 -6.23 11.49 1.06
N PHE A 251 -6.03 11.09 2.31
CA PHE A 251 -6.72 11.68 3.46
C PHE A 251 -6.31 13.14 3.63
N GLY A 252 -7.29 14.04 3.71
CA GLY A 252 -7.08 15.48 3.69
C GLY A 252 -7.76 16.21 2.54
N LEU A 253 -8.15 15.50 1.47
CA LEU A 253 -8.91 16.09 0.37
C LEU A 253 -10.37 16.37 0.75
N TYR A 254 -11.00 15.42 1.45
CA TYR A 254 -12.37 15.49 1.96
C TYR A 254 -12.48 14.84 3.34
N ASP A 255 -13.69 14.81 3.90
CA ASP A 255 -13.97 14.24 5.22
C ASP A 255 -13.57 12.77 5.30
N TRP A 256 -12.67 12.43 6.24
CA TRP A 256 -12.12 11.08 6.36
C TRP A 256 -13.18 10.00 6.60
N ARG A 257 -14.31 10.36 7.23
CA ARG A 257 -15.41 9.45 7.52
C ARG A 257 -16.08 8.99 6.23
N PHE A 258 -16.32 9.94 5.33
CA PHE A 258 -16.84 9.66 3.99
C PHE A 258 -15.87 8.78 3.22
N GLU A 259 -14.58 9.09 3.26
CA GLU A 259 -13.57 8.36 2.49
C GLU A 259 -13.36 6.91 2.96
N VAL A 260 -13.47 6.65 4.27
CA VAL A 260 -13.46 5.27 4.80
C VAL A 260 -14.69 4.49 4.30
N MET A 261 -15.86 5.12 4.23
CA MET A 261 -17.05 4.51 3.64
C MET A 261 -16.86 4.23 2.14
N GLY A 262 -16.23 5.15 1.40
CA GLY A 262 -15.89 4.94 -0.01
C GLY A 262 -14.94 3.76 -0.23
N LEU A 263 -13.90 3.62 0.61
CA LEU A 263 -13.01 2.45 0.59
C LEU A 263 -13.76 1.14 0.86
N LEU A 264 -14.71 1.16 1.81
CA LEU A 264 -15.53 -0.01 2.10
C LEU A 264 -16.45 -0.35 0.92
N TYR A 265 -17.17 0.62 0.36
CA TYR A 265 -18.05 0.39 -0.80
C TYR A 265 -17.28 -0.12 -2.02
N HIS A 266 -16.09 0.40 -2.28
CA HIS A 266 -15.23 -0.13 -3.35
C HIS A 266 -14.79 -1.58 -3.04
N THR A 267 -14.48 -1.90 -1.78
CA THR A 267 -14.19 -3.28 -1.39
C THR A 267 -15.41 -4.19 -1.61
N ILE A 268 -16.61 -3.74 -1.23
CA ILE A 268 -17.86 -4.47 -1.45
C ILE A 268 -18.10 -4.73 -2.93
N HIS A 269 -17.97 -3.69 -3.77
CA HIS A 269 -18.12 -3.78 -5.22
C HIS A 269 -17.19 -4.84 -5.83
N LEU A 270 -15.90 -4.82 -5.47
CA LEU A 270 -14.94 -5.81 -5.97
C LEU A 270 -15.29 -7.23 -5.53
N GLU A 271 -15.64 -7.41 -4.25
CA GLU A 271 -16.01 -8.74 -3.74
C GLU A 271 -17.29 -9.27 -4.39
N GLU A 272 -18.29 -8.43 -4.63
CA GLU A 272 -19.54 -8.84 -5.27
C GLU A 272 -19.35 -9.14 -6.78
N THR A 273 -18.50 -8.36 -7.44
CA THR A 273 -18.27 -8.47 -8.89
C THR A 273 -17.31 -9.61 -9.24
N PHE A 274 -16.31 -9.88 -8.39
CA PHE A 274 -15.19 -10.78 -8.68
C PHE A 274 -15.08 -11.96 -7.70
N ASN A 275 -16.19 -12.68 -7.48
CA ASN A 275 -16.23 -13.95 -6.73
C ASN A 275 -15.63 -13.88 -5.31
N GLY A 276 -15.89 -12.79 -4.59
CA GLY A 276 -15.41 -12.56 -3.23
C GLY A 276 -13.97 -12.06 -3.14
N VAL A 277 -13.38 -11.61 -4.25
CA VAL A 277 -12.03 -11.02 -4.29
C VAL A 277 -12.12 -9.50 -4.11
N GLY A 278 -11.77 -9.03 -2.92
CA GLY A 278 -11.59 -7.61 -2.62
C GLY A 278 -10.18 -7.11 -3.01
N PRO A 279 -9.82 -5.87 -2.61
CA PRO A 279 -8.48 -5.36 -2.82
C PRO A 279 -7.45 -6.13 -1.99
N HIS A 280 -6.30 -6.42 -2.59
CA HIS A 280 -5.15 -7.00 -1.91
C HIS A 280 -4.60 -6.05 -0.85
N THR A 281 -4.56 -4.74 -1.17
CA THR A 281 -4.10 -3.70 -0.24
C THR A 281 -4.97 -2.45 -0.27
N ILE A 282 -5.08 -1.77 0.87
CA ILE A 282 -5.55 -0.39 0.99
C ILE A 282 -4.40 0.48 1.49
N SER A 283 -4.12 1.56 0.75
CA SER A 283 -3.22 2.63 1.15
C SER A 283 -4.02 3.83 1.65
N PHE A 284 -3.57 4.45 2.73
CA PHE A 284 -4.24 5.59 3.37
C PHE A 284 -3.26 6.73 3.64
N PRO A 285 -2.51 7.24 2.64
CA PRO A 285 -1.63 8.39 2.83
C PRO A 285 -2.42 9.62 3.31
N ARG A 286 -1.93 10.34 4.32
CA ARG A 286 -2.35 11.72 4.57
C ARG A 286 -1.66 12.68 3.60
N ILE A 287 -2.37 13.72 3.20
CA ILE A 287 -1.78 14.80 2.41
C ILE A 287 -0.64 15.43 3.21
N THR A 288 0.49 15.60 2.54
CA THR A 288 1.66 16.30 3.08
C THR A 288 2.04 17.43 2.13
N PRO A 289 2.76 18.45 2.62
CA PRO A 289 3.18 19.59 1.79
C PRO A 289 3.91 19.14 0.53
N ALA A 290 3.73 19.89 -0.56
CA ALA A 290 4.47 19.70 -1.81
C ALA A 290 4.94 21.05 -2.37
N THR A 291 6.05 21.02 -3.09
CA THR A 291 6.67 22.20 -3.71
C THR A 291 5.67 22.94 -4.60
N ASP A 292 5.60 24.26 -4.43
CA ASP A 292 4.67 25.15 -5.13
C ASP A 292 3.22 24.64 -5.12
N THR A 293 2.73 24.09 -4.00
CA THR A 293 1.39 23.50 -3.92
C THR A 293 0.61 24.03 -2.71
N PRO A 294 0.02 25.25 -2.80
CA PRO A 294 -0.62 25.90 -1.65
C PRO A 294 -1.71 25.08 -0.97
N PHE A 295 -2.50 24.33 -1.75
CA PHE A 295 -3.56 23.46 -1.21
C PHE A 295 -3.03 22.41 -0.21
N SER A 296 -1.83 21.90 -0.44
CA SER A 296 -1.24 20.81 0.37
C SER A 296 -0.72 21.27 1.74
N VAL A 297 -0.55 22.58 1.95
CA VAL A 297 0.05 23.13 3.17
C VAL A 297 -0.95 23.14 4.33
N GLN A 298 -2.20 23.49 4.05
CA GLN A 298 -3.26 23.57 5.05
C GLN A 298 -4.60 23.11 4.45
N PRO A 299 -4.76 21.79 4.24
CA PRO A 299 -5.98 21.25 3.68
C PRO A 299 -7.16 21.48 4.65
N LYS A 300 -8.33 21.85 4.10
CA LYS A 300 -9.57 22.06 4.88
C LYS A 300 -9.95 20.83 5.72
N TYR A 301 -9.72 19.63 5.18
CA TYR A 301 -10.09 18.36 5.80
C TYR A 301 -8.87 17.64 6.38
N ALA A 302 -7.86 18.38 6.88
CA ALA A 302 -6.70 17.81 7.55
C ALA A 302 -7.12 16.75 8.58
N VAL A 303 -6.50 15.57 8.53
CA VAL A 303 -6.83 14.45 9.43
C VAL A 303 -5.87 14.48 10.62
N SER A 304 -6.42 14.60 11.82
CA SER A 304 -5.65 14.58 13.07
C SER A 304 -4.99 13.22 13.30
N ASP A 305 -3.96 13.18 14.15
CA ASP A 305 -3.30 11.91 14.51
C ASP A 305 -4.26 10.92 15.19
N SER A 306 -5.16 11.44 16.05
CA SER A 306 -6.20 10.63 16.70
C SER A 306 -7.20 10.06 15.70
N ASP A 307 -7.65 10.85 14.72
CA ASP A 307 -8.56 10.37 13.68
C ASP A 307 -7.85 9.38 12.75
N PHE A 308 -6.59 9.61 12.44
CA PHE A 308 -5.77 8.71 11.63
C PHE A 308 -5.58 7.35 12.32
N LYS A 309 -5.28 7.35 13.62
CA LYS A 309 -5.20 6.14 14.42
C LYS A 309 -6.54 5.39 14.41
N LYS A 310 -7.63 6.12 14.61
CA LYS A 310 -9.00 5.58 14.61
C LYS A 310 -9.39 4.98 13.26
N LEU A 311 -9.14 5.67 12.15
CA LEU A 311 -9.49 5.15 10.81
C LEU A 311 -8.69 3.90 10.45
N VAL A 312 -7.42 3.79 10.85
CA VAL A 312 -6.62 2.57 10.62
C VAL A 312 -7.24 1.37 11.35
N ALA A 313 -7.63 1.55 12.61
CA ALA A 313 -8.31 0.50 13.37
C ALA A 313 -9.64 0.11 12.72
N ILE A 314 -10.45 1.10 12.31
CA ILE A 314 -11.72 0.86 11.61
C ILE A 314 -11.52 0.06 10.32
N LEU A 315 -10.50 0.39 9.51
CA LEU A 315 -10.19 -0.34 8.28
C LEU A 315 -9.82 -1.80 8.58
N ARG A 316 -8.97 -2.05 9.60
CA ARG A 316 -8.61 -3.42 10.00
C ARG A 316 -9.84 -4.22 10.46
N LEU A 317 -10.73 -3.60 11.23
CA LEU A 317 -11.97 -4.24 11.69
C LEU A 317 -12.96 -4.47 10.53
N SER A 318 -13.01 -3.57 9.54
CA SER A 318 -13.99 -3.61 8.46
C SER A 318 -13.60 -4.55 7.31
N VAL A 319 -12.30 -4.69 7.01
CA VAL A 319 -11.77 -5.51 5.91
C VAL A 319 -10.56 -6.34 6.38
N PRO A 320 -10.79 -7.38 7.21
CA PRO A 320 -9.75 -8.00 8.03
C PRO A 320 -8.63 -8.69 7.25
N TYR A 321 -8.87 -9.12 6.01
CA TYR A 321 -7.87 -9.81 5.17
C TYR A 321 -7.13 -8.91 4.18
N THR A 322 -7.56 -7.66 4.02
CA THR A 322 -6.89 -6.70 3.15
C THR A 322 -5.66 -6.11 3.83
N GLY A 323 -4.53 -6.13 3.12
CA GLY A 323 -3.29 -5.55 3.61
C GLY A 323 -3.41 -4.03 3.75
N LEU A 324 -2.95 -3.49 4.87
CA LEU A 324 -2.93 -2.05 5.12
C LEU A 324 -1.52 -1.50 4.96
N ILE A 325 -1.35 -0.46 4.13
CA ILE A 325 -0.07 0.18 3.80
C ILE A 325 0.01 1.56 4.46
N CYS A 326 0.99 1.75 5.35
CA CYS A 326 1.33 3.05 5.93
C CYS A 326 2.69 3.54 5.39
N THR A 327 2.68 4.67 4.69
CA THR A 327 3.86 5.19 4.00
C THR A 327 4.70 6.13 4.86
N ALA A 328 5.90 6.48 4.39
CA ALA A 328 6.81 7.44 5.01
C ALA A 328 6.31 8.89 4.99
N ARG A 329 5.07 9.13 4.52
CA ARG A 329 4.34 10.38 4.76
C ARG A 329 4.01 10.57 6.23
N GLU A 330 3.91 9.48 6.98
CA GLU A 330 3.64 9.52 8.41
C GLU A 330 4.94 9.65 9.22
N PRO A 331 4.97 10.46 10.28
CA PRO A 331 6.13 10.56 11.16
C PRO A 331 6.30 9.29 12.00
N GLU A 332 7.52 9.04 12.46
CA GLU A 332 7.93 7.80 13.13
C GLU A 332 6.99 7.37 14.28
N HIS A 333 6.58 8.32 15.12
CA HIS A 333 5.72 8.05 16.26
C HIS A 333 4.32 7.56 15.84
N ILE A 334 3.75 8.14 14.78
CA ILE A 334 2.46 7.69 14.24
C ILE A 334 2.58 6.31 13.62
N ARG A 335 3.63 6.06 12.83
CA ARG A 335 3.88 4.73 12.24
C ARG A 335 3.93 3.66 13.32
N ARG A 336 4.69 3.90 14.39
CA ARG A 336 4.78 3.00 15.56
C ARG A 336 3.43 2.72 16.19
N GLU A 337 2.58 3.72 16.34
CA GLU A 337 1.24 3.54 16.93
C GLU A 337 0.30 2.75 16.03
N VAL A 338 0.28 3.01 14.73
CA VAL A 338 -0.67 2.35 13.82
C VAL A 338 -0.25 0.94 13.40
N ILE A 339 1.04 0.60 13.56
CA ILE A 339 1.54 -0.77 13.33
C ILE A 339 0.75 -1.79 14.14
N SER A 340 0.52 -1.56 15.43
CA SER A 340 -0.21 -2.52 16.25
C SER A 340 -1.69 -2.61 15.89
N LEU A 341 -2.27 -1.56 15.28
CA LEU A 341 -3.72 -1.45 15.02
C LEU A 341 -4.17 -2.03 13.68
N GLY A 342 -3.25 -2.37 12.79
CA GLY A 342 -3.65 -3.02 11.54
C GLY A 342 -2.67 -2.93 10.39
N VAL A 343 -1.68 -2.04 10.43
CA VAL A 343 -0.72 -1.90 9.33
C VAL A 343 0.04 -3.21 9.13
N SER A 344 0.11 -3.66 7.88
CA SER A 344 0.76 -4.91 7.49
C SER A 344 1.99 -4.70 6.61
N GLN A 345 2.08 -3.55 5.94
CA GLN A 345 3.22 -3.18 5.10
C GLN A 345 3.59 -1.72 5.30
N ILE A 346 4.88 -1.45 5.27
CA ILE A 346 5.44 -0.09 5.37
C ILE A 346 6.59 0.05 4.38
N ASP A 347 6.80 1.25 3.86
CA ASP A 347 8.02 1.61 3.14
C ASP A 347 9.13 2.04 4.12
N ALA A 348 10.39 1.78 3.78
CA ALA A 348 11.54 2.18 4.59
C ALA A 348 12.78 2.43 3.73
N GLY A 349 13.67 3.31 4.18
CA GLY A 349 14.72 3.85 3.32
C GLY A 349 14.15 4.65 2.14
N THR A 350 12.94 5.19 2.33
CA THR A 350 12.13 5.77 1.26
C THR A 350 12.80 6.99 0.65
N ARG A 351 12.96 6.94 -0.67
CA ARG A 351 13.31 8.09 -1.49
C ARG A 351 12.29 8.26 -2.62
N ILE A 352 11.75 9.48 -2.75
CA ILE A 352 10.62 9.77 -3.64
C ILE A 352 10.94 10.76 -4.75
N GLY A 353 12.15 11.32 -4.76
CA GLY A 353 12.66 12.06 -5.91
C GLY A 353 13.01 11.13 -7.07
N VAL A 354 12.78 11.55 -8.31
CA VAL A 354 13.19 10.79 -9.49
C VAL A 354 14.72 10.76 -9.59
N GLY A 355 15.32 9.58 -9.40
CA GLY A 355 16.78 9.39 -9.36
C GLY A 355 17.42 9.65 -7.99
N ALA A 356 16.61 9.71 -6.93
CA ALA A 356 17.08 10.10 -5.60
C ALA A 356 17.95 9.04 -4.90
N TYR A 357 17.86 7.75 -5.27
CA TYR A 357 18.68 6.71 -4.62
C TYR A 357 20.18 6.89 -4.94
N ALA A 358 20.51 7.27 -6.18
CA ALA A 358 21.87 7.57 -6.62
C ALA A 358 22.39 8.90 -6.07
N GLU A 359 21.51 9.89 -5.88
CA GLU A 359 21.89 11.23 -5.43
C GLU A 359 22.08 11.34 -3.91
N SER A 360 21.43 10.48 -3.11
CA SER A 360 21.46 10.58 -1.64
C SER A 360 21.54 9.24 -0.92
N LYS A 361 22.48 9.13 0.03
CA LYS A 361 22.58 7.99 0.97
C LYS A 361 21.57 8.02 2.13
N SER A 362 20.92 9.16 2.37
CA SER A 362 19.97 9.31 3.47
C SER A 362 19.00 10.46 3.19
N ALA A 363 17.70 10.18 3.25
CA ALA A 363 16.60 11.11 3.02
C ALA A 363 16.54 11.76 1.63
N ASN A 364 15.36 12.27 1.30
CA ASN A 364 15.18 13.19 0.18
C ASN A 364 15.54 14.61 0.65
N GLN A 365 16.44 15.26 -0.06
CA GLN A 365 16.75 16.69 0.07
C GLN A 365 16.68 17.34 -1.32
N LEU A 366 15.71 16.90 -2.13
CA LEU A 366 15.54 17.29 -3.53
C LEU A 366 14.12 17.83 -3.72
N PRO A 367 13.76 18.99 -3.10
CA PRO A 367 12.38 19.46 -3.09
C PRO A 367 11.78 19.67 -4.49
N ASP A 368 12.61 19.97 -5.48
CA ASP A 368 12.23 20.17 -6.89
C ASP A 368 12.10 18.86 -7.68
N LYS A 369 12.36 17.70 -7.07
CA LYS A 369 12.18 16.36 -7.66
C LYS A 369 11.19 15.49 -6.88
N GLU A 370 10.85 15.86 -5.66
CA GLU A 370 9.94 15.10 -4.79
C GLU A 370 8.46 15.39 -5.10
N GLN A 371 7.62 14.36 -5.08
CA GLN A 371 6.17 14.53 -5.30
C GLN A 371 5.49 15.30 -4.15
N PHE A 372 6.01 15.11 -2.93
CA PHE A 372 5.53 15.63 -1.66
C PHE A 372 6.65 15.49 -0.61
N SER A 373 6.52 16.09 0.57
CA SER A 373 7.46 15.90 1.66
C SER A 373 7.16 14.62 2.46
N ILE A 374 8.19 13.83 2.73
CA ILE A 374 8.14 12.69 3.67
C ILE A 374 8.37 13.15 5.11
N CYS A 375 7.87 12.37 6.07
CA CYS A 375 8.02 12.61 7.50
C CYS A 375 8.85 11.52 8.22
N ASP A 376 9.15 10.39 7.57
CA ASP A 376 10.10 9.39 8.04
C ASP A 376 11.20 9.19 6.99
N SER A 377 12.37 9.74 7.26
CA SER A 377 13.52 9.72 6.34
C SER A 377 14.62 8.75 6.75
N ARG A 378 14.32 7.84 7.69
CA ARG A 378 15.28 6.86 8.19
C ARG A 378 15.63 5.85 7.10
N ASN A 379 16.87 5.38 7.12
CA ASN A 379 17.31 4.29 6.26
C ASN A 379 16.61 2.97 6.64
N LEU A 380 16.73 1.95 5.79
CA LEU A 380 16.07 0.67 6.03
C LEU A 380 16.53 0.01 7.35
N ASP A 381 17.84 0.01 7.65
CA ASP A 381 18.39 -0.63 8.86
C ASP A 381 17.81 -0.05 10.15
N ASN A 382 17.65 1.27 10.24
CA ASN A 382 17.06 1.94 11.40
C ASN A 382 15.59 1.54 11.60
N VAL A 383 14.81 1.43 10.52
CA VAL A 383 13.40 1.03 10.62
C VAL A 383 13.30 -0.46 10.98
N VAL A 384 14.14 -1.32 10.39
CA VAL A 384 14.23 -2.74 10.77
C VAL A 384 14.59 -2.88 12.25
N ASN A 385 15.54 -2.08 12.74
CA ASN A 385 15.94 -2.04 14.15
C ASN A 385 14.77 -1.67 15.07
N GLU A 386 13.98 -0.67 14.71
CA GLU A 386 12.80 -0.24 15.46
C GLU A 386 11.74 -1.34 15.50
N ILE A 387 11.41 -1.94 14.36
CA ILE A 387 10.42 -3.03 14.29
C ILE A 387 10.86 -4.23 15.14
N CYS A 388 12.14 -4.63 15.07
CA CYS A 388 12.66 -5.67 15.95
C CYS A 388 12.57 -5.25 17.44
N GLY A 389 12.88 -3.99 17.76
CA GLY A 389 12.79 -3.46 19.13
C GLY A 389 11.36 -3.32 19.67
N MET A 390 10.36 -3.34 18.80
CA MET A 390 8.94 -3.43 19.16
C MET A 390 8.46 -4.88 19.35
N ASP A 391 9.35 -5.87 19.22
CA ASP A 391 9.02 -7.29 19.17
C ASP A 391 8.15 -7.68 17.95
N TYR A 392 8.31 -7.00 16.83
CA TYR A 392 7.70 -7.40 15.55
C TYR A 392 8.75 -8.08 14.66
N ILE A 393 8.30 -8.87 13.67
CA ILE A 393 9.21 -9.51 12.70
C ILE A 393 9.19 -8.77 11.35
N PRO A 394 10.30 -8.09 10.98
CA PRO A 394 10.51 -7.59 9.63
C PRO A 394 10.42 -8.70 8.58
N SER A 395 9.84 -8.39 7.43
CA SER A 395 9.74 -9.34 6.33
C SER A 395 9.95 -8.70 4.98
N PHE A 396 10.73 -9.38 4.14
CA PHE A 396 10.92 -9.05 2.72
C PHE A 396 10.27 -10.11 1.81
N CYS A 397 9.31 -10.87 2.36
CA CYS A 397 8.73 -12.04 1.72
C CYS A 397 7.99 -11.70 0.41
N THR A 398 8.21 -12.52 -0.61
CA THR A 398 7.52 -12.48 -1.91
C THR A 398 6.92 -13.84 -2.29
N ALA A 399 6.81 -14.77 -1.33
CA ALA A 399 6.47 -16.17 -1.59
C ALA A 399 5.04 -16.38 -2.10
N CYS A 400 4.05 -15.54 -1.72
CA CYS A 400 2.68 -15.70 -2.22
C CYS A 400 2.61 -15.48 -3.73
N TYR A 401 3.17 -14.35 -4.17
CA TYR A 401 3.27 -13.96 -5.58
C TYR A 401 3.88 -15.09 -6.44
N ARG A 402 5.03 -15.60 -6.02
CA ARG A 402 5.79 -16.60 -6.80
C ARG A 402 5.23 -18.02 -6.73
N ALA A 403 4.28 -18.26 -5.83
CA ALA A 403 3.57 -19.53 -5.73
C ALA A 403 2.19 -19.47 -6.40
N GLY A 404 1.85 -18.40 -7.12
CA GLY A 404 0.53 -18.19 -7.72
C GLY A 404 -0.59 -18.02 -6.68
N ARG A 405 -0.24 -17.65 -5.45
CA ARG A 405 -1.21 -17.34 -4.37
C ARG A 405 -1.57 -15.86 -4.47
N THR A 406 -2.29 -15.51 -5.53
CA THR A 406 -2.81 -14.17 -5.83
C THR A 406 -4.34 -14.22 -5.91
N GLY A 407 -5.01 -13.07 -5.84
CA GLY A 407 -6.46 -12.98 -6.02
C GLY A 407 -7.29 -13.98 -5.17
N GLU A 408 -8.14 -14.76 -5.84
CA GLU A 408 -9.01 -15.75 -5.18
C GLU A 408 -8.23 -16.82 -4.42
N GLN A 409 -7.09 -17.27 -4.95
CA GLN A 409 -6.25 -18.29 -4.30
C GLN A 409 -5.63 -17.73 -3.02
N PHE A 410 -5.23 -16.46 -3.02
CA PHE A 410 -4.79 -15.80 -1.79
C PHE A 410 -5.91 -15.76 -0.75
N MET A 411 -7.12 -15.37 -1.13
CA MET A 411 -8.25 -15.21 -0.20
C MET A 411 -8.72 -16.54 0.40
N LYS A 412 -8.75 -17.64 -0.36
CA LYS A 412 -9.05 -18.99 0.15
C LYS A 412 -8.07 -19.41 1.25
N VAL A 413 -6.82 -19.02 1.07
CA VAL A 413 -5.70 -19.46 1.89
C VAL A 413 -5.51 -18.54 3.11
N ALA A 414 -5.69 -17.23 2.96
CA ALA A 414 -5.58 -16.26 4.06
C ALA A 414 -6.55 -16.56 5.22
N LYS A 415 -7.73 -17.12 4.91
CA LYS A 415 -8.77 -17.49 5.89
C LYS A 415 -8.43 -18.74 6.73
N SER A 416 -7.35 -19.47 6.43
CA SER A 416 -7.08 -20.81 7.02
C SER A 416 -5.75 -20.92 7.77
N LYS A 417 -5.56 -20.21 8.91
CA LYS A 417 -4.32 -20.25 9.74
C LYS A 417 -3.00 -20.17 8.96
N PHE A 418 -3.06 -19.67 7.72
CA PHE A 418 -2.00 -19.77 6.73
C PHE A 418 -0.81 -18.93 7.13
N VAL A 419 -1.10 -17.80 7.77
CA VAL A 419 -0.07 -16.85 8.15
C VAL A 419 0.90 -17.46 9.15
N HIS A 420 0.41 -18.20 10.14
CA HIS A 420 1.30 -18.85 11.10
C HIS A 420 2.15 -19.97 10.45
N ASN A 421 1.65 -20.68 9.44
CA ASN A 421 2.37 -21.81 8.84
C ASN A 421 3.23 -21.45 7.63
N TYR A 422 2.99 -20.32 6.97
CA TYR A 422 3.72 -19.92 5.76
C TYR A 422 4.30 -18.52 5.89
N CYS A 423 3.50 -17.55 6.32
CA CYS A 423 3.93 -16.15 6.36
C CYS A 423 5.01 -15.88 7.39
N ILE A 424 4.85 -16.36 8.63
CA ILE A 424 5.85 -16.19 9.69
C ILE A 424 7.15 -16.95 9.37
N PRO A 425 7.13 -18.22 8.95
CA PRO A 425 8.36 -18.90 8.54
C PRO A 425 9.09 -18.21 7.37
N ASN A 426 8.36 -17.73 6.36
CA ASN A 426 8.98 -16.95 5.29
C ASN A 426 9.53 -15.60 5.79
N ALA A 427 8.91 -14.99 6.81
CA ALA A 427 9.46 -13.80 7.44
C ALA A 427 10.78 -14.10 8.17
N ILE A 428 10.86 -15.21 8.91
CA ILE A 428 12.08 -15.72 9.57
C ILE A 428 13.21 -15.84 8.54
N PHE A 429 12.95 -16.47 7.39
CA PHE A 429 13.98 -16.63 6.35
C PHE A 429 14.44 -15.29 5.78
N THR A 430 13.50 -14.42 5.42
CA THR A 430 13.87 -13.12 4.84
C THR A 430 14.53 -12.17 5.83
N LEU A 431 14.18 -12.25 7.12
CA LEU A 431 14.88 -11.52 8.16
C LEU A 431 16.29 -12.09 8.33
N LYS A 432 16.48 -13.41 8.36
CA LYS A 432 17.82 -14.01 8.46
C LYS A 432 18.71 -13.61 7.29
N GLU A 433 18.19 -13.62 6.05
CA GLU A 433 18.91 -13.07 4.89
C GLU A 433 19.32 -11.62 5.15
N TYR A 434 18.39 -10.78 5.62
CA TYR A 434 18.70 -9.38 5.89
C TYR A 434 19.79 -9.19 6.95
N LEU A 435 19.74 -9.96 8.04
CA LEU A 435 20.71 -9.88 9.14
C LEU A 435 22.12 -10.33 8.75
N LEU A 436 22.23 -11.25 7.79
CA LEU A 436 23.52 -11.74 7.30
C LEU A 436 24.14 -10.77 6.29
N ASP A 437 23.33 -10.18 5.43
CA ASP A 437 23.82 -9.46 4.24
C ASP A 437 23.88 -7.94 4.42
N TYR A 438 23.02 -7.34 5.26
CA TYR A 438 22.82 -5.88 5.26
C TYR A 438 22.80 -5.21 6.62
N ALA A 439 22.42 -5.94 7.68
CA ALA A 439 22.14 -5.33 8.98
C ALA A 439 23.40 -4.80 9.69
N SER A 440 23.26 -3.67 10.39
CA SER A 440 24.27 -3.22 11.35
C SER A 440 24.35 -4.16 12.57
N ASP A 441 25.44 -4.12 13.32
CA ASP A 441 25.61 -4.97 14.52
C ASP A 441 24.46 -4.82 15.54
N ASN A 442 23.97 -3.59 15.72
CA ASN A 442 22.84 -3.31 16.61
C ASN A 442 21.54 -3.96 16.11
N THR A 443 21.26 -3.85 14.81
CA THR A 443 20.09 -4.47 14.18
C THR A 443 20.20 -5.99 14.18
N LYS A 444 21.41 -6.52 13.97
CA LYS A 444 21.71 -7.95 14.05
C LYS A 444 21.41 -8.50 15.44
N SER A 445 21.84 -7.83 16.51
CA SER A 445 21.55 -8.27 17.88
C SER A 445 20.04 -8.40 18.15
N LYS A 446 19.27 -7.34 17.87
CA LYS A 446 17.81 -7.36 18.08
C LYS A 446 17.10 -8.34 17.15
N GLY A 447 17.54 -8.41 15.89
CA GLY A 447 16.97 -9.32 14.91
C GLY A 447 17.17 -10.79 15.28
N GLU A 448 18.33 -11.18 15.80
CA GLU A 448 18.59 -12.55 16.25
C GLU A 448 17.73 -12.91 17.49
N GLU A 449 17.46 -11.96 18.39
CA GLU A 449 16.50 -12.15 19.50
C GLU A 449 15.08 -12.40 18.99
N VAL A 450 14.62 -11.59 18.02
CA VAL A 450 13.33 -11.78 17.35
C VAL A 450 13.26 -13.13 16.65
N LEU A 451 14.29 -13.51 15.88
CA LEU A 451 14.36 -14.81 15.22
C LEU A 451 14.26 -15.96 16.23
N LYS A 452 15.01 -15.89 17.33
CA LYS A 452 14.98 -16.90 18.39
C LYS A 452 13.58 -17.07 18.99
N ARG A 453 12.91 -15.96 19.35
CA ARG A 453 11.53 -15.99 19.87
C ARG A 453 10.57 -16.64 18.89
N HIS A 454 10.65 -16.25 17.61
CA HIS A 454 9.77 -16.77 16.57
C HIS A 454 10.01 -18.24 16.26
N MET A 455 11.26 -18.68 16.20
CA MET A 455 11.58 -20.11 16.03
C MET A 455 10.97 -20.94 17.15
N GLU A 456 10.94 -20.41 18.38
CA GLU A 456 10.43 -21.13 19.52
C GLU A 456 8.93 -21.38 19.48
N MET A 457 8.17 -20.52 18.79
CA MET A 457 6.75 -20.73 18.51
C MET A 457 6.49 -21.95 17.60
N PHE A 458 7.52 -22.47 16.91
CA PHE A 458 7.43 -23.63 16.04
C PHE A 458 7.96 -24.91 16.67
N ARG A 459 8.61 -24.86 17.85
CA ARG A 459 9.14 -26.07 18.48
C ARG A 459 8.05 -27.12 18.67
N GLY A 460 8.32 -28.35 18.22
CA GLY A 460 7.36 -29.47 18.26
C GLY A 460 6.29 -29.45 17.17
N LYS A 461 6.26 -28.44 16.27
CA LYS A 461 5.39 -28.44 15.09
C LYS A 461 6.07 -29.15 13.91
N PRO A 462 5.31 -29.79 13.00
CA PRO A 462 5.88 -30.53 11.86
C PRO A 462 6.79 -29.71 10.93
N ILE A 463 6.60 -28.39 10.87
CA ILE A 463 7.37 -27.51 9.99
C ILE A 463 8.71 -27.06 10.58
N TYR A 464 8.96 -27.31 11.87
CA TYR A 464 10.13 -26.82 12.59
C TYR A 464 11.46 -27.27 11.97
N ASP A 465 11.60 -28.57 11.69
CA ASP A 465 12.83 -29.12 11.13
C ASP A 465 13.16 -28.51 9.77
N LYS A 466 12.13 -28.23 8.96
CA LYS A 466 12.28 -27.55 7.67
C LYS A 466 12.70 -26.09 7.83
N ILE A 467 12.23 -25.39 8.86
CA ILE A 467 12.67 -24.04 9.19
C ILE A 467 14.16 -24.05 9.55
N ILE A 468 14.57 -24.96 10.41
CA ILE A 468 15.98 -25.09 10.84
C ILE A 468 16.89 -25.46 9.66
N ASP A 469 16.48 -26.40 8.81
CA ASP A 469 17.24 -26.77 7.62
C ASP A 469 17.44 -25.58 6.67
N ASN A 470 16.36 -24.87 6.34
CA ASN A 470 16.45 -23.67 5.50
C ASN A 470 17.32 -22.58 6.12
N LEU A 471 17.26 -22.36 7.44
CA LEU A 471 18.13 -21.38 8.11
C LEU A 471 19.61 -21.75 8.00
N LYS A 472 19.97 -23.03 8.17
CA LYS A 472 21.35 -23.49 7.97
C LYS A 472 21.82 -23.28 6.54
N ARG A 473 20.96 -23.56 5.58
CA ARG A 473 21.24 -23.31 4.15
C ARG A 473 21.46 -21.82 3.87
N ILE A 474 20.67 -20.95 4.49
CA ILE A 474 20.86 -19.49 4.42
C ILE A 474 22.20 -19.06 5.02
N GLU A 475 22.56 -19.59 6.19
CA GLU A 475 23.86 -19.33 6.82
C GLU A 475 25.04 -19.81 5.95
N ASN A 476 24.84 -20.86 5.15
CA ASN A 476 25.81 -21.38 4.20
C ASN A 476 25.80 -20.68 2.82
N GLY A 477 25.03 -19.59 2.67
CA GLY A 477 25.04 -18.75 1.47
C GLY A 477 23.89 -18.96 0.50
N GLU A 478 22.98 -19.92 0.73
CA GLU A 478 21.76 -20.01 -0.09
C GLU A 478 20.82 -18.83 0.19
N ARG A 479 20.08 -18.37 -0.81
CA ARG A 479 19.14 -17.25 -0.69
C ARG A 479 17.83 -17.60 -1.38
N ASP A 480 16.78 -16.83 -1.08
CA ASP A 480 15.43 -16.95 -1.63
C ASP A 480 14.73 -18.28 -1.28
N LEU A 481 15.03 -18.84 -0.10
CA LEU A 481 14.33 -20.02 0.41
C LEU A 481 12.93 -19.63 0.91
N ARG A 482 11.92 -20.46 0.57
CA ARG A 482 10.51 -20.20 0.87
C ARG A 482 9.71 -21.47 1.10
N LEU A 483 8.54 -21.30 1.73
CA LEU A 483 7.52 -22.32 1.99
C LEU A 483 6.27 -22.17 1.12
#